data_AF-M6G7J8-F1
#
_entry.id   AF-M6G7J8-F1
#
_cell.length_a   1.000
_cell.length_b   1.000
_cell.length_c   1.000
_cell.angle_alpha   90.00
_cell.angle_beta   90.00
_cell.angle_gamma   90.00
#
_symmetry.space_group_name_H-M   'P 1'
#
loop_
_entity.id
_entity.type
_entity.pdbx_description
1 polymer ?
#
loop_
_entity_poly.entity_id
_entity_poly.type
_entity_poly.pdbx_seq_one_letter_code
_entity_poly.pdbx_strand_id
1 'polypeptide(L)'
;MKRFYFSFLLILSVFLMFFCKVGDWHGKGSKYPVISTLFNQRMLLLVKGTYATDNPIGFEAYSGGTGQLYQDTNGVEGSDPVFGLDGVPLAQNLPIFIDIGEIRMSTKYQEGTFDLSLIKNVKDTKKFWDEVAPNRQVFCTIPYTTNSNSCRLNDGEIKAIQFFNGEGVAYPSNDPTSATDWGAFGNGPVQFYYTGLYLRSLVTAWATEPGLTFSNLTLFDNYRVPGINIVPRLSYKPGADSTTKTMYPPLVFPILYKVENGDQDMLVYPGFDPYILEVRMNLKENLMIHSYVSSIGGVRTLVGISDWKPDSDHKGESDMGGNLLIRSRIIRPEIASSLTVLGGTASTTHYYGVYRLSETDISTRLPLIASPVQGASTKMKYIHPGEYRLLCIGDLARVDGYPETVVRETVFTVPENAPRSEVQVNLSCP
;
A
#
# COMPACT_ATOMS: atom_id res chain seq x y z
N MET A 1 8.94 -39.88 -57.98
CA MET A 1 8.11 -39.57 -56.79
C MET A 1 8.87 -39.18 -55.51
N LYS A 2 10.16 -38.76 -55.55
CA LYS A 2 10.88 -38.25 -54.35
C LYS A 2 11.29 -36.77 -54.39
N ARG A 3 11.07 -36.06 -55.51
CA ARG A 3 11.40 -34.62 -55.66
C ARG A 3 10.26 -33.64 -55.29
N PHE A 4 9.02 -34.11 -55.16
CA PHE A 4 7.87 -33.25 -54.86
C PHE A 4 7.68 -32.95 -53.36
N TYR A 5 8.21 -33.80 -52.46
CA TYR A 5 8.08 -33.61 -51.01
C TYR A 5 8.97 -32.51 -50.46
N PHE A 6 10.14 -32.29 -51.05
CA PHE A 6 11.09 -31.28 -50.57
C PHE A 6 10.61 -29.85 -50.87
N SER A 7 10.00 -29.64 -52.04
CA SER A 7 9.41 -28.34 -52.39
C SER A 7 8.17 -28.02 -51.55
N PHE A 8 7.40 -29.04 -51.12
CA PHE A 8 6.22 -28.84 -50.27
C PHE A 8 6.60 -28.45 -48.83
N LEU A 9 7.66 -29.05 -48.28
CA LEU A 9 8.19 -28.70 -46.95
C LEU A 9 8.79 -27.29 -46.89
N LEU A 10 9.46 -26.86 -47.97
CA LEU A 10 10.03 -25.52 -48.03
C LEU A 10 8.93 -24.44 -48.10
N ILE A 11 7.87 -24.67 -48.89
CA ILE A 11 6.71 -23.76 -48.98
C ILE A 11 5.93 -23.70 -47.67
N LEU A 12 5.80 -24.83 -46.94
CA LEU A 12 5.16 -24.87 -45.63
C LEU A 12 5.97 -24.10 -44.57
N SER A 13 7.31 -24.14 -44.62
CA SER A 13 8.17 -23.38 -43.72
C SER A 13 8.11 -21.86 -43.95
N VAL A 14 7.96 -21.44 -45.22
CA VAL A 14 7.82 -20.02 -45.58
C VAL A 14 6.42 -19.50 -45.20
N PHE A 15 5.36 -20.30 -45.32
CA PHE A 15 4.03 -19.93 -44.85
C PHE A 15 3.94 -19.82 -43.32
N LEU A 16 4.70 -20.63 -42.57
CA LEU A 16 4.76 -20.56 -41.11
C LEU A 16 5.52 -19.32 -40.59
N MET A 17 6.45 -18.75 -41.37
CA MET A 17 7.12 -17.49 -41.00
C MET A 17 6.30 -16.23 -41.33
N PHE A 18 5.29 -16.32 -42.21
CA PHE A 18 4.39 -15.19 -42.54
C PHE A 18 3.20 -15.01 -41.58
N PHE A 19 3.05 -15.87 -40.56
CA PHE A 19 2.10 -15.66 -39.45
C PHE A 19 2.71 -15.05 -38.19
N CYS A 20 3.89 -14.42 -38.27
CA CYS A 20 4.27 -13.38 -37.31
C CYS A 20 3.56 -12.06 -37.65
N LYS A 21 2.23 -12.05 -37.53
CA LYS A 21 1.49 -10.80 -37.34
C LYS A 21 1.57 -10.45 -35.86
N VAL A 22 2.29 -9.37 -35.58
CA VAL A 22 2.08 -8.53 -34.40
C VAL A 22 0.57 -8.25 -34.33
N GLY A 23 -0.11 -8.94 -33.42
CA GLY A 23 -1.54 -8.85 -33.22
C GLY A 23 -1.81 -8.24 -31.86
N ASP A 24 -2.44 -7.07 -31.86
CA ASP A 24 -3.09 -6.47 -30.72
C ASP A 24 -3.84 -7.52 -29.91
N TRP A 25 -3.48 -7.63 -28.63
CA TRP A 25 -4.15 -8.49 -27.68
C TRP A 25 -5.49 -7.86 -27.29
N HIS A 26 -6.51 -8.12 -28.11
CA HIS A 26 -7.91 -7.98 -27.71
C HIS A 26 -8.41 -9.38 -27.35
N GLY A 27 -8.76 -9.56 -26.08
CA GLY A 27 -9.21 -10.84 -25.51
C GLY A 27 -10.24 -11.55 -26.39
N LYS A 28 -9.99 -12.83 -26.69
CA LYS A 28 -10.96 -13.66 -27.38
C LYS A 28 -12.01 -14.15 -26.38
N GLY A 29 -13.25 -13.67 -26.55
CA GLY A 29 -14.42 -14.21 -25.88
C GLY A 29 -14.62 -15.69 -26.23
N SER A 30 -14.82 -16.51 -25.20
CA SER A 30 -15.18 -17.92 -25.29
C SER A 30 -16.64 -18.08 -25.77
N LYS A 31 -16.90 -19.08 -26.63
CA LYS A 31 -18.24 -19.47 -27.15
C LYS A 31 -18.92 -20.57 -26.32
N TYR A 32 -18.39 -20.92 -25.15
CA TYR A 32 -19.01 -21.90 -24.26
C TYR A 32 -19.81 -21.18 -23.17
N PRO A 33 -21.01 -21.66 -22.78
CA PRO A 33 -21.71 -21.09 -21.64
C PRO A 33 -20.83 -21.23 -20.40
N VAL A 34 -20.41 -20.09 -19.87
CA VAL A 34 -19.57 -19.96 -18.68
C VAL A 34 -20.44 -20.26 -17.46
N ILE A 35 -20.60 -21.55 -17.15
CA ILE A 35 -21.03 -22.02 -15.84
C ILE A 35 -19.71 -22.25 -15.09
N SER A 36 -19.12 -21.25 -14.42
CA SER A 36 -19.64 -20.50 -13.29
C SER A 36 -19.42 -18.98 -13.44
N THR A 37 -20.44 -18.31 -13.95
CA THR A 37 -20.69 -16.86 -13.79
C THR A 37 -21.65 -16.58 -12.62
N LEU A 38 -21.64 -17.44 -11.59
CA LEU A 38 -22.43 -17.24 -10.36
C LEU A 38 -21.59 -16.75 -9.17
N PHE A 39 -20.26 -16.91 -9.21
CA PHE A 39 -19.33 -16.36 -8.21
C PHE A 39 -18.02 -15.97 -8.92
N ASN A 40 -17.93 -14.79 -9.52
CA ASN A 40 -16.87 -14.46 -10.49
C ASN A 40 -15.89 -13.37 -10.01
N GLN A 41 -15.50 -13.46 -8.73
CA GLN A 41 -14.24 -12.90 -8.23
C GLN A 41 -13.59 -13.98 -7.37
N ARG A 42 -12.57 -14.66 -7.91
CA ARG A 42 -11.71 -15.56 -7.15
C ARG A 42 -10.88 -14.77 -6.14
N MET A 43 -10.52 -13.52 -6.48
CA MET A 43 -9.69 -12.66 -5.65
C MET A 43 -10.48 -11.46 -5.11
N LEU A 44 -10.58 -11.37 -3.79
CA LEU A 44 -11.04 -10.18 -3.09
C LEU A 44 -9.84 -9.25 -2.84
N LEU A 45 -9.86 -8.04 -3.42
CA LEU A 45 -8.87 -7.01 -3.08
C LEU A 45 -9.33 -6.22 -1.85
N LEU A 46 -8.52 -6.26 -0.78
CA LEU A 46 -8.68 -5.45 0.42
C LEU A 46 -7.59 -4.38 0.46
N VAL A 47 -7.98 -3.12 0.62
CA VAL A 47 -7.04 -2.01 0.77
C VAL A 47 -7.13 -1.47 2.20
N LYS A 48 -5.98 -1.27 2.83
CA LYS A 48 -5.87 -0.82 4.22
C LYS A 48 -4.98 0.42 4.32
N GLY A 49 -5.44 1.41 5.07
CA GLY A 49 -4.74 2.67 5.33
C GLY A 49 -3.96 2.71 6.62
N THR A 50 -3.64 1.54 7.20
CA THR A 50 -3.08 1.43 8.55
C THR A 50 -1.78 0.64 8.58
N TYR A 51 -0.86 1.01 9.48
CA TYR A 51 0.35 0.24 9.76
C TYR A 51 0.00 -1.16 10.26
N ALA A 52 -1.02 -1.28 11.12
CA ALA A 52 -1.50 -2.55 11.64
C ALA A 52 -2.36 -3.30 10.60
N THR A 53 -2.14 -4.60 10.47
CA THR A 53 -3.02 -5.48 9.70
C THR A 53 -4.34 -5.70 10.43
N ASP A 54 -4.28 -5.87 11.75
CA ASP A 54 -5.42 -6.26 12.59
C ASP A 54 -5.53 -5.29 13.77
N ASN A 55 -6.75 -4.82 14.02
CA ASN A 55 -7.12 -3.98 15.16
C ASN A 55 -6.19 -2.76 15.38
N PRO A 56 -5.97 -1.90 14.37
CA PRO A 56 -5.21 -0.66 14.52
C PRO A 56 -5.74 0.18 15.67
N ILE A 57 -4.86 0.97 16.28
CA ILE A 57 -5.26 1.94 17.30
C ILE A 57 -6.28 2.92 16.72
N GLY A 58 -7.20 3.42 17.56
CA GLY A 58 -8.12 4.48 17.17
C GLY A 58 -7.42 5.83 16.95
N PHE A 59 -8.08 6.77 16.28
CA PHE A 59 -7.53 8.13 16.12
C PHE A 59 -7.42 8.87 17.46
N GLU A 60 -8.29 8.53 18.41
CA GLU A 60 -8.27 8.98 19.79
C GLU A 60 -7.04 8.50 20.57
N ALA A 61 -6.38 7.42 20.11
CA ALA A 61 -5.23 6.83 20.78
C ALA A 61 -3.89 7.39 20.30
N TYR A 62 -3.88 8.36 19.38
CA TYR A 62 -2.67 8.98 18.85
C TYR A 62 -1.84 9.65 19.92
N SER A 63 -0.53 9.75 19.68
CA SER A 63 0.42 10.45 20.54
C SER A 63 0.27 10.01 22.01
N GLY A 64 0.42 8.69 22.22
CA GLY A 64 0.34 8.08 23.55
C GLY A 64 -1.05 8.13 24.21
N GLY A 65 -2.13 8.24 23.43
CA GLY A 65 -3.50 8.30 23.95
C GLY A 65 -4.05 9.71 24.17
N THR A 66 -3.35 10.75 23.74
CA THR A 66 -3.82 12.15 23.83
C THR A 66 -4.77 12.53 22.69
N GLY A 67 -4.74 11.79 21.58
CA GLY A 67 -5.48 12.09 20.36
C GLY A 67 -4.92 13.29 19.58
N GLN A 68 -3.79 13.84 19.99
CA GLN A 68 -3.09 14.91 19.28
C GLN A 68 -2.32 14.34 18.08
N LEU A 69 -2.19 15.13 17.01
CA LEU A 69 -1.30 14.79 15.91
C LEU A 69 0.16 14.87 16.37
N TYR A 70 1.00 14.00 15.83
CA TYR A 70 2.44 14.07 16.06
C TYR A 70 3.01 15.38 15.51
N GLN A 71 4.10 15.86 16.09
CA GLN A 71 4.77 17.09 15.69
C GLN A 71 6.22 16.75 15.38
N ASP A 72 6.72 17.21 14.24
CA ASP A 72 8.14 17.19 13.98
C ASP A 72 8.83 18.14 14.97
N THR A 73 9.52 17.60 15.99
CA THR A 73 10.10 18.40 17.08
C THR A 73 11.61 18.43 17.06
N ASN A 74 12.24 18.19 15.91
CA ASN A 74 13.71 18.18 15.80
C ASN A 74 14.32 19.60 15.80
N GLY A 75 14.34 20.21 16.98
CA GLY A 75 14.93 21.52 17.29
C GLY A 75 16.45 21.52 17.49
N VAL A 76 17.22 21.24 16.42
CA VAL A 76 18.67 21.50 16.39
C VAL A 76 19.06 22.13 15.04
N GLU A 77 19.84 23.21 15.09
CA GLU A 77 20.29 24.07 13.97
C GLU A 77 20.20 23.44 12.56
N GLY A 78 19.41 24.05 11.68
CA GLY A 78 19.00 23.49 10.39
C GLY A 78 17.59 22.86 10.39
N SER A 79 16.79 23.13 11.44
CA SER A 79 15.43 22.64 11.66
C SER A 79 14.35 23.23 10.74
N ASP A 80 13.21 22.55 10.76
CA ASP A 80 11.90 23.06 10.34
C ASP A 80 11.62 24.49 10.87
N PRO A 81 10.94 25.33 10.08
CA PRO A 81 10.39 26.59 10.56
C PRO A 81 9.49 26.41 11.80
N VAL A 82 9.24 27.50 12.52
CA VAL A 82 8.32 27.44 13.67
C VAL A 82 6.89 27.18 13.19
N PHE A 83 6.29 26.05 13.61
CA PHE A 83 4.92 25.69 13.27
C PHE A 83 3.90 26.70 13.81
N GLY A 84 2.84 26.93 13.03
CA GLY A 84 1.63 27.60 13.51
C GLY A 84 0.62 26.56 14.00
N LEU A 85 0.46 26.42 15.32
CA LEU A 85 -0.40 25.39 15.94
C LEU A 85 -1.84 25.87 16.24
N ASP A 86 -2.18 27.10 15.85
CA ASP A 86 -3.50 27.66 16.10
C ASP A 86 -4.60 26.86 15.38
N GLY A 87 -5.58 26.38 16.16
CA GLY A 87 -6.75 25.68 15.63
C GLY A 87 -6.45 24.29 15.05
N VAL A 88 -5.31 23.66 15.40
CA VAL A 88 -5.04 22.25 15.06
C VAL A 88 -6.17 21.36 15.61
N PRO A 89 -6.83 20.54 14.78
CA PRO A 89 -7.79 19.57 15.27
C PRO A 89 -7.09 18.37 15.92
N LEU A 90 -7.79 17.70 16.84
CA LEU A 90 -7.40 16.33 17.25
C LEU A 90 -7.40 15.40 16.02
N ALA A 91 -6.61 14.33 16.05
CA ALA A 91 -6.47 13.39 14.93
C ALA A 91 -7.83 12.80 14.50
N GLN A 92 -8.71 12.47 15.46
CA GLN A 92 -10.07 11.96 15.18
C GLN A 92 -10.98 12.98 14.47
N ASN A 93 -10.68 14.27 14.62
CA ASN A 93 -11.46 15.37 14.07
C ASN A 93 -10.83 15.95 12.80
N LEU A 94 -9.68 15.44 12.36
CA LEU A 94 -9.04 15.87 11.12
C LEU A 94 -9.79 15.29 9.92
N PRO A 95 -10.40 16.14 9.06
CA PRO A 95 -10.97 15.63 7.83
C PRO A 95 -9.90 15.17 6.84
N ILE A 96 -10.08 14.01 6.24
CA ILE A 96 -9.16 13.38 5.29
C ILE A 96 -9.96 12.98 4.04
N PHE A 97 -9.44 13.35 2.87
CA PHE A 97 -10.02 13.02 1.58
C PHE A 97 -9.00 12.29 0.71
N ILE A 98 -9.35 11.12 0.17
CA ILE A 98 -8.43 10.24 -0.57
C ILE A 98 -9.04 9.90 -1.93
N ASP A 99 -8.26 10.05 -2.99
CA ASP A 99 -8.62 9.65 -4.35
C ASP A 99 -7.58 8.63 -4.83
N ILE A 100 -7.94 7.35 -4.79
CA ILE A 100 -7.14 6.26 -5.32
C ILE A 100 -7.58 6.05 -6.77
N GLY A 101 -6.65 6.23 -7.71
CA GLY A 101 -6.94 6.07 -9.13
C GLY A 101 -7.09 4.62 -9.52
N GLU A 102 -6.10 3.81 -9.16
CA GLU A 102 -6.01 2.42 -9.56
C GLU A 102 -4.99 1.66 -8.71
N ILE A 103 -5.12 0.34 -8.70
CA ILE A 103 -4.14 -0.59 -8.12
C ILE A 103 -3.74 -1.60 -9.20
N ARG A 104 -2.43 -1.77 -9.35
CA ARG A 104 -1.82 -2.61 -10.39
C ARG A 104 -0.85 -3.60 -9.78
N MET A 105 -0.67 -4.73 -10.46
CA MET A 105 0.31 -5.75 -10.09
C MET A 105 1.18 -6.09 -11.30
N SER A 106 2.34 -6.70 -11.08
CA SER A 106 3.17 -7.13 -12.20
C SER A 106 3.91 -8.42 -11.92
N THR A 107 3.89 -9.31 -12.91
CA THR A 107 4.70 -10.54 -12.98
C THR A 107 6.11 -10.30 -13.52
N LYS A 108 6.45 -9.08 -13.98
CA LYS A 108 7.67 -8.82 -14.77
C LYS A 108 8.83 -8.37 -13.88
N TYR A 109 9.49 -9.32 -13.22
CA TYR A 109 10.59 -9.06 -12.28
C TYR A 109 11.68 -8.10 -12.81
N GLN A 110 12.25 -8.38 -13.99
CA GLN A 110 13.41 -7.65 -14.53
C GLN A 110 13.07 -6.23 -14.99
N GLU A 111 11.88 -6.02 -15.54
CA GLU A 111 11.46 -4.74 -16.11
C GLU A 111 11.17 -3.68 -15.03
N GLY A 112 10.87 -4.11 -13.80
CA GLY A 112 10.65 -3.24 -12.65
C GLY A 112 11.91 -2.95 -11.83
N THR A 113 13.08 -3.45 -12.24
CA THR A 113 14.35 -3.18 -11.57
C THR A 113 14.67 -1.68 -11.56
N PHE A 114 15.46 -1.25 -10.56
CA PHE A 114 15.80 0.16 -10.34
C PHE A 114 14.58 1.07 -10.14
N ASP A 115 13.65 0.64 -9.28
CA ASP A 115 12.47 1.42 -8.86
C ASP A 115 11.68 2.00 -10.04
N LEU A 116 11.39 1.13 -11.02
CA LEU A 116 10.64 1.47 -12.23
C LEU A 116 11.29 2.51 -13.15
N SER A 117 12.54 2.93 -12.92
CA SER A 117 13.24 3.92 -13.75
C SER A 117 13.42 3.49 -15.23
N LEU A 118 13.26 2.19 -15.52
CA LEU A 118 13.25 1.66 -16.87
C LEU A 118 11.91 1.90 -17.62
N ILE A 119 10.85 2.27 -16.91
CA ILE A 119 9.52 2.55 -17.48
C ILE A 119 9.46 4.04 -17.85
N LYS A 120 9.68 4.35 -19.13
CA LYS A 120 9.85 5.75 -19.59
C LYS A 120 8.64 6.32 -20.31
N ASN A 121 7.73 5.47 -20.79
CA ASN A 121 6.60 5.92 -21.59
C ASN A 121 5.35 5.04 -21.37
N VAL A 122 4.23 5.49 -21.91
CA VAL A 122 2.92 4.82 -21.80
C VAL A 122 2.95 3.38 -22.31
N LYS A 123 3.74 3.10 -23.36
CA LYS A 123 3.85 1.74 -23.92
C LYS A 123 4.57 0.82 -22.93
N ASP A 124 5.65 1.29 -22.30
CA ASP A 124 6.38 0.54 -21.28
C ASP A 124 5.50 0.29 -20.06
N THR A 125 4.73 1.29 -19.63
CA THR A 125 3.78 1.16 -18.52
C THR A 125 2.71 0.11 -18.80
N LYS A 126 2.12 0.11 -20.01
CA LYS A 126 1.13 -0.91 -20.42
C LYS A 126 1.75 -2.30 -20.56
N LYS A 127 3.01 -2.37 -20.96
CA LYS A 127 3.73 -3.64 -21.05
C LYS A 127 4.03 -4.18 -19.65
N PHE A 128 4.38 -3.32 -18.70
CA PHE A 128 4.83 -3.73 -17.37
C PHE A 128 3.67 -4.11 -16.43
N TRP A 129 2.63 -3.29 -16.36
CA TRP A 129 1.56 -3.51 -15.38
C TRP A 129 0.46 -4.42 -15.89
N ASP A 130 0.00 -5.29 -15.00
CA ASP A 130 -1.24 -6.05 -15.11
C ASP A 130 -2.30 -5.31 -14.28
N GLU A 131 -3.44 -4.99 -14.90
CA GLU A 131 -4.50 -4.20 -14.26
C GLU A 131 -5.35 -5.09 -13.34
N VAL A 132 -5.33 -4.79 -12.04
CA VAL A 132 -6.11 -5.53 -11.04
C VAL A 132 -7.33 -4.74 -10.62
N ALA A 133 -7.19 -3.44 -10.37
CA ALA A 133 -8.31 -2.59 -10.01
C ALA A 133 -8.20 -1.23 -10.72
N PRO A 134 -8.71 -1.13 -11.97
CA PRO A 134 -8.62 0.09 -12.77
C PRO A 134 -9.64 1.17 -12.37
N ASN A 135 -10.59 0.82 -11.49
CA ASN A 135 -11.66 1.71 -11.09
C ASN A 135 -11.20 2.68 -10.00
N ARG A 136 -11.33 3.98 -10.26
CA ARG A 136 -11.13 5.04 -9.28
C ARG A 136 -12.03 4.84 -8.06
N GLN A 137 -11.49 4.99 -6.85
CA GLN A 137 -12.25 5.02 -5.60
C GLN A 137 -11.95 6.30 -4.82
N VAL A 138 -13.00 6.91 -4.28
CA VAL A 138 -12.94 8.18 -3.53
C VAL A 138 -13.41 7.91 -2.10
N PHE A 139 -12.60 8.30 -1.13
CA PHE A 139 -12.84 8.15 0.30
C PHE A 139 -12.88 9.54 0.94
N CYS A 140 -13.78 9.73 1.90
CA CYS A 140 -13.86 10.97 2.66
C CYS A 140 -14.28 10.68 4.10
N THR A 141 -13.59 11.23 5.10
CA THR A 141 -13.99 11.03 6.50
C THR A 141 -15.17 11.90 6.91
N ILE A 142 -15.42 12.98 6.16
CA ILE A 142 -16.62 13.82 6.28
C ILE A 142 -17.16 14.18 4.88
N PRO A 143 -18.44 14.55 4.76
CA PRO A 143 -18.95 15.11 3.52
C PRO A 143 -18.33 16.49 3.22
N TYR A 144 -17.89 16.70 1.97
CA TYR A 144 -17.31 17.97 1.53
C TYR A 144 -18.25 18.83 0.66
N THR A 145 -19.40 18.29 0.27
CA THR A 145 -20.45 19.03 -0.46
C THR A 145 -21.82 18.42 -0.18
N THR A 146 -22.85 19.24 -0.27
CA THR A 146 -24.25 18.79 -0.17
C THR A 146 -24.76 18.15 -1.46
N ASN A 147 -24.09 18.42 -2.59
CA ASN A 147 -24.40 17.84 -3.88
C ASN A 147 -23.98 16.36 -3.98
N SER A 148 -24.55 15.66 -4.95
CA SER A 148 -24.06 14.33 -5.35
C SER A 148 -22.60 14.44 -5.81
N ASN A 149 -21.72 13.64 -5.21
CA ASN A 149 -20.28 13.65 -5.45
C ASN A 149 -19.75 12.21 -5.42
N SER A 150 -18.51 12.01 -5.88
CA SER A 150 -17.96 10.66 -6.02
C SER A 150 -17.78 9.94 -4.69
N CYS A 151 -17.57 10.65 -3.59
CA CYS A 151 -17.52 10.00 -2.27
C CYS A 151 -18.89 9.43 -1.90
N ARG A 152 -19.94 10.25 -1.88
CA ARG A 152 -21.30 9.82 -1.52
C ARG A 152 -21.88 8.76 -2.45
N LEU A 153 -21.62 8.87 -3.76
CA LEU A 153 -22.13 7.91 -4.75
C LEU A 153 -21.49 6.52 -4.63
N ASN A 154 -20.31 6.42 -4.02
CA ASN A 154 -19.56 5.18 -3.89
C ASN A 154 -19.43 4.72 -2.43
N ASP A 155 -20.26 5.21 -1.52
CA ASP A 155 -20.20 4.95 -0.07
C ASP A 155 -18.83 5.25 0.54
N GLY A 156 -18.16 6.29 0.03
CA GLY A 156 -16.80 6.67 0.38
C GLY A 156 -16.62 7.01 1.86
N GLU A 157 -17.67 7.50 2.54
CA GLU A 157 -17.65 7.71 4.00
C GLU A 157 -17.53 6.38 4.78
N ILE A 158 -18.35 5.39 4.42
CA ILE A 158 -18.33 4.07 5.07
C ILE A 158 -17.02 3.35 4.75
N LYS A 159 -16.61 3.43 3.49
CA LYS A 159 -15.33 2.87 3.03
C LYS A 159 -14.12 3.49 3.73
N ALA A 160 -14.15 4.78 4.04
CA ALA A 160 -13.08 5.44 4.79
C ALA A 160 -12.93 4.85 6.20
N ILE A 161 -14.05 4.53 6.87
CA ILE A 161 -14.02 3.86 8.18
C ILE A 161 -13.35 2.48 8.05
N GLN A 162 -13.74 1.67 7.06
CA GLN A 162 -13.15 0.35 6.81
C GLN A 162 -11.67 0.40 6.40
N PHE A 163 -11.29 1.45 5.68
CA PHE A 163 -9.91 1.68 5.28
C PHE A 163 -9.01 1.96 6.50
N PHE A 164 -9.55 2.65 7.53
CA PHE A 164 -8.81 3.03 8.75
C PHE A 164 -9.04 2.15 9.98
N ASN A 165 -9.94 1.16 9.92
CA ASN A 165 -10.20 0.23 11.03
C ASN A 165 -9.40 -1.08 10.96
N GLY A 166 -8.60 -1.27 9.91
CA GLY A 166 -7.76 -2.46 9.72
C GLY A 166 -8.46 -3.68 9.14
N GLU A 167 -9.80 -3.71 9.03
CA GLU A 167 -10.50 -4.77 8.28
C GLU A 167 -10.19 -4.68 6.79
N GLY A 168 -10.01 -3.44 6.30
CA GLY A 168 -9.74 -3.13 4.91
C GLY A 168 -11.03 -2.95 4.12
N VAL A 169 -10.98 -2.04 3.16
CA VAL A 169 -12.08 -1.80 2.24
C VAL A 169 -12.00 -2.77 1.06
N ALA A 170 -13.12 -3.41 0.74
CA ALA A 170 -13.25 -4.17 -0.50
C ALA A 170 -13.17 -3.21 -1.70
N TYR A 171 -12.14 -3.37 -2.51
CA TYR A 171 -11.90 -2.54 -3.68
C TYR A 171 -12.36 -3.30 -4.93
N PRO A 172 -13.09 -2.66 -5.87
CA PRO A 172 -13.52 -3.32 -7.09
C PRO A 172 -12.33 -3.80 -7.93
N SER A 173 -12.11 -5.11 -7.96
CA SER A 173 -11.01 -5.75 -8.68
C SER A 173 -11.47 -6.73 -9.75
N ASN A 174 -10.61 -6.94 -10.73
CA ASN A 174 -10.66 -8.03 -11.67
C ASN A 174 -9.70 -9.13 -11.20
N ASP A 175 -10.04 -10.38 -11.47
CA ASP A 175 -9.12 -11.48 -11.21
C ASP A 175 -7.90 -11.35 -12.15
N PRO A 176 -6.67 -11.32 -11.63
CA PRO A 176 -5.49 -11.43 -12.46
C PRO A 176 -5.52 -12.86 -13.04
N THR A 177 -5.68 -12.96 -14.34
CA THR A 177 -5.86 -14.24 -15.02
C THR A 177 -4.61 -15.12 -14.81
N SER A 178 -4.66 -16.09 -13.89
CA SER A 178 -3.87 -17.31 -14.06
C SER A 178 -4.54 -18.06 -15.20
N ALA A 179 -3.93 -18.12 -16.38
CA ALA A 179 -4.50 -18.83 -17.52
C ALA A 179 -4.97 -20.23 -17.06
N THR A 180 -6.29 -20.47 -17.09
CA THR A 180 -6.89 -21.80 -16.86
C THR A 180 -7.03 -22.54 -18.18
N ASP A 181 -6.08 -22.34 -19.10
CA ASP A 181 -6.10 -23.03 -20.39
C ASP A 181 -5.72 -24.50 -20.14
N TRP A 182 -6.70 -25.38 -20.29
CA TRP A 182 -6.61 -26.84 -20.19
C TRP A 182 -5.78 -27.46 -21.33
N GLY A 183 -4.59 -26.93 -21.60
CA GLY A 183 -3.75 -27.41 -22.68
C GLY A 183 -2.33 -26.85 -22.65
N ALA A 184 -1.39 -27.72 -22.29
CA ALA A 184 0.06 -27.63 -22.48
C ALA A 184 0.86 -26.68 -21.55
N PHE A 185 1.55 -27.29 -20.57
CA PHE A 185 2.79 -26.81 -19.96
C PHE A 185 2.80 -25.47 -19.18
N GLY A 186 1.65 -24.90 -18.81
CA GLY A 186 1.55 -23.59 -18.11
C GLY A 186 0.92 -23.57 -16.71
N ASN A 187 0.58 -24.72 -16.11
CA ASN A 187 -0.22 -24.80 -14.87
C ASN A 187 0.60 -24.65 -13.57
N GLY A 188 1.62 -23.79 -13.56
CA GLY A 188 2.40 -23.50 -12.37
C GLY A 188 1.81 -22.33 -11.56
N PRO A 189 2.19 -22.17 -10.28
CA PRO A 189 1.91 -20.93 -9.57
C PRO A 189 2.52 -19.72 -10.29
N VAL A 190 1.80 -18.60 -10.25
CA VAL A 190 2.24 -17.31 -10.80
C VAL A 190 2.65 -16.39 -9.67
N GLN A 191 3.88 -15.90 -9.71
CA GLN A 191 4.41 -14.91 -8.77
C GLN A 191 4.22 -13.51 -9.32
N PHE A 192 3.60 -12.63 -8.54
CA PHE A 192 3.65 -11.19 -8.76
C PHE A 192 4.81 -10.61 -7.96
N TYR A 193 5.63 -9.79 -8.60
CA TYR A 193 6.81 -9.20 -7.97
C TYR A 193 6.59 -7.75 -7.55
N TYR A 194 5.61 -7.08 -8.13
CA TYR A 194 5.34 -5.67 -7.85
C TYR A 194 3.86 -5.43 -7.60
N THR A 195 3.57 -4.48 -6.73
CA THR A 195 2.24 -3.88 -6.56
C THR A 195 2.39 -2.37 -6.54
N GLY A 196 1.57 -1.67 -7.31
CA GLY A 196 1.53 -0.22 -7.38
C GLY A 196 0.16 0.30 -6.96
N LEU A 197 0.13 1.25 -6.04
CA LEU A 197 -1.06 2.01 -5.67
C LEU A 197 -0.91 3.47 -6.11
N TYR A 198 -1.83 3.94 -6.95
CA TYR A 198 -1.77 5.29 -7.52
C TYR A 198 -2.64 6.26 -6.74
N LEU A 199 -2.01 7.06 -5.87
CA LEU A 199 -2.68 8.16 -5.17
C LEU A 199 -2.78 9.38 -6.09
N ARG A 200 -4.01 9.73 -6.48
CA ARG A 200 -4.27 10.92 -7.31
C ARG A 200 -4.41 12.18 -6.45
N SER A 201 -5.02 12.03 -5.28
CA SER A 201 -5.17 13.11 -4.31
C SER A 201 -5.25 12.53 -2.90
N LEU A 202 -4.61 13.22 -1.96
CA LEU A 202 -4.68 12.96 -0.53
C LEU A 202 -4.70 14.33 0.11
N VAL A 203 -5.85 14.72 0.66
CA VAL A 203 -6.04 16.03 1.26
C VAL A 203 -6.24 15.85 2.76
N THR A 204 -5.41 16.54 3.52
CA THR A 204 -5.57 16.72 4.97
C THR A 204 -6.15 18.10 5.22
N ALA A 205 -7.29 18.16 5.90
CA ALA A 205 -8.11 19.37 6.01
C ALA A 205 -7.67 20.33 7.12
N TRP A 206 -6.36 20.55 7.24
CA TRP A 206 -5.80 21.59 8.08
C TRP A 206 -4.45 22.04 7.53
N ALA A 207 -4.31 23.36 7.38
CA ALA A 207 -3.06 24.02 7.05
C ALA A 207 -3.17 25.51 7.39
N THR A 208 -2.04 26.13 7.69
CA THR A 208 -1.94 27.56 7.99
C THR A 208 -0.77 28.18 7.25
N GLU A 209 -0.94 29.40 6.78
CA GLU A 209 0.14 30.24 6.26
C GLU A 209 -0.33 31.71 6.36
N PRO A 210 0.50 32.63 6.87
CA PRO A 210 0.13 34.04 6.96
C PRO A 210 -0.36 34.61 5.62
N GLY A 211 -1.57 35.18 5.62
CA GLY A 211 -2.18 35.78 4.42
C GLY A 211 -2.93 34.81 3.50
N LEU A 212 -3.00 33.51 3.82
CA LEU A 212 -3.78 32.51 3.07
C LEU A 212 -4.83 31.83 3.94
N THR A 213 -6.01 31.60 3.36
CA THR A 213 -7.10 30.85 3.99
C THR A 213 -7.32 29.54 3.27
N PHE A 214 -6.98 28.43 3.92
CA PHE A 214 -7.08 27.09 3.32
C PHE A 214 -8.48 26.48 3.35
N SER A 215 -9.53 27.22 3.72
CA SER A 215 -10.89 26.69 3.80
C SER A 215 -11.49 26.29 2.45
N ASN A 216 -11.01 26.88 1.33
CA ASN A 216 -11.59 26.70 -0.01
C ASN A 216 -10.56 26.70 -1.15
N LEU A 217 -9.25 26.58 -0.86
CA LEU A 217 -8.20 26.68 -1.88
C LEU A 217 -7.97 25.38 -2.65
N THR A 218 -8.11 24.24 -1.98
CA THR A 218 -7.78 22.93 -2.56
C THR A 218 -8.96 22.35 -3.31
N LEU A 219 -8.71 21.83 -4.51
CA LEU A 219 -9.68 21.06 -5.27
C LEU A 219 -9.50 19.57 -4.98
N PHE A 220 -10.61 18.92 -4.62
CA PHE A 220 -10.72 17.48 -4.45
C PHE A 220 -11.99 17.02 -5.15
N ASP A 221 -11.87 16.04 -6.05
CA ASP A 221 -13.02 15.54 -6.83
C ASP A 221 -13.79 16.66 -7.56
N ASN A 222 -13.07 17.68 -8.06
CA ASN A 222 -13.62 18.91 -8.67
C ASN A 222 -14.42 19.83 -7.72
N TYR A 223 -14.43 19.57 -6.42
CA TYR A 223 -15.03 20.43 -5.40
C TYR A 223 -13.95 21.12 -4.56
N ARG A 224 -14.26 22.33 -4.07
CA ARG A 224 -13.38 23.02 -3.12
C ARG A 224 -13.52 22.37 -1.74
N VAL A 225 -12.40 22.05 -1.13
CA VAL A 225 -12.33 21.45 0.20
C VAL A 225 -11.31 22.19 1.07
N PRO A 226 -11.49 22.16 2.41
CA PRO A 226 -10.49 22.70 3.31
C PRO A 226 -9.19 21.89 3.27
N GLY A 227 -8.06 22.57 3.48
CA GLY A 227 -6.73 21.98 3.64
C GLY A 227 -5.87 21.98 2.38
N ILE A 228 -4.94 21.02 2.30
CA ILE A 228 -3.92 20.93 1.25
C ILE A 228 -3.86 19.52 0.69
N ASN A 229 -3.76 19.40 -0.65
CA ASN A 229 -3.37 18.15 -1.28
C ASN A 229 -1.87 17.89 -1.07
N ILE A 230 -1.55 16.85 -0.30
CA ILE A 230 -0.19 16.48 0.07
C ILE A 230 0.49 15.55 -0.94
N VAL A 231 -0.24 14.97 -1.91
CA VAL A 231 0.36 14.10 -2.96
C VAL A 231 1.55 14.75 -3.69
N PRO A 232 1.51 16.03 -4.12
CA PRO A 232 2.66 16.64 -4.76
C PRO A 232 3.88 16.78 -3.83
N ARG A 233 3.67 16.84 -2.52
CA ARG A 233 4.74 16.94 -1.51
C ARG A 233 5.34 15.56 -1.22
N LEU A 234 4.54 14.51 -1.32
CA LEU A 234 4.99 13.13 -1.17
C LEU A 234 5.68 12.57 -2.43
N SER A 235 5.73 13.34 -3.52
CA SER A 235 6.21 12.86 -4.83
C SER A 235 7.71 12.60 -4.88
N TYR A 236 8.50 13.31 -4.07
CA TYR A 236 9.96 13.17 -4.03
C TYR A 236 10.45 13.31 -2.60
N LYS A 237 11.64 12.75 -2.32
CA LYS A 237 12.29 12.92 -1.03
C LYS A 237 12.64 14.40 -0.77
N PRO A 238 12.75 14.82 0.51
CA PRO A 238 13.33 16.12 0.86
C PRO A 238 14.65 16.37 0.13
N GLY A 239 14.88 17.61 -0.30
CA GLY A 239 16.09 18.02 -1.00
C GLY A 239 16.24 17.54 -2.46
N ALA A 240 15.22 16.88 -3.04
CA ALA A 240 15.29 16.41 -4.42
C ALA A 240 15.48 17.55 -5.44
N ASP A 241 16.58 17.49 -6.19
CA ASP A 241 16.92 18.47 -7.22
C ASP A 241 16.15 18.25 -8.53
N SER A 242 16.26 19.19 -9.48
CA SER A 242 15.62 19.08 -10.79
C SER A 242 16.07 17.85 -11.58
N THR A 243 17.31 17.41 -11.38
CA THR A 243 17.88 16.23 -12.03
C THR A 243 17.17 14.97 -11.57
N THR A 244 17.04 14.80 -10.26
CA THR A 244 16.34 13.67 -9.62
C THR A 244 14.90 13.60 -10.09
N LYS A 245 14.20 14.74 -10.12
CA LYS A 245 12.80 14.83 -10.58
C LYS A 245 12.61 14.48 -12.05
N THR A 246 13.67 14.59 -12.86
CA THR A 246 13.64 14.21 -14.28
C THR A 246 14.02 12.74 -14.50
N MET A 247 14.87 12.18 -13.64
CA MET A 247 15.39 10.81 -13.79
C MET A 247 14.47 9.74 -13.19
N TYR A 248 13.81 10.04 -12.08
CA TYR A 248 13.01 9.08 -11.33
C TYR A 248 11.51 9.44 -11.36
N PRO A 249 10.62 8.43 -11.45
CA PRO A 249 9.19 8.67 -11.32
C PRO A 249 8.82 9.15 -9.90
N PRO A 250 7.70 9.88 -9.74
CA PRO A 250 7.19 10.25 -8.43
C PRO A 250 6.92 9.03 -7.53
N LEU A 251 7.30 9.12 -6.26
CA LEU A 251 7.22 8.04 -5.26
C LEU A 251 5.79 7.59 -4.91
N VAL A 252 4.78 8.37 -5.28
CA VAL A 252 3.35 8.08 -5.02
C VAL A 252 2.56 7.78 -6.30
N PHE A 253 3.25 7.71 -7.45
CA PHE A 253 2.65 7.43 -8.75
C PHE A 253 3.41 6.32 -9.51
N PRO A 254 3.42 5.08 -8.98
CA PRO A 254 2.70 4.62 -7.79
C PRO A 254 3.56 4.58 -6.52
N ILE A 255 2.92 4.49 -5.35
CA ILE A 255 3.58 3.91 -4.18
C ILE A 255 3.83 2.44 -4.51
N LEU A 256 5.08 2.01 -4.36
CA LEU A 256 5.56 0.73 -4.87
C LEU A 256 5.87 -0.26 -3.74
N TYR A 257 5.33 -1.46 -3.86
CA TYR A 257 5.80 -2.63 -3.14
C TYR A 257 6.53 -3.54 -4.12
N LYS A 258 7.67 -4.08 -3.68
CA LYS A 258 8.46 -5.07 -4.40
C LYS A 258 8.70 -6.27 -3.49
N VAL A 259 8.44 -7.46 -4.03
CA VAL A 259 8.72 -8.74 -3.37
C VAL A 259 10.22 -8.98 -3.29
N GLU A 260 10.70 -9.48 -2.14
CA GLU A 260 12.10 -9.86 -1.97
C GLU A 260 12.46 -11.17 -2.68
N ASN A 261 13.77 -11.37 -2.88
CA ASN A 261 14.26 -12.66 -3.35
C ASN A 261 13.94 -13.75 -2.33
N GLY A 262 13.19 -14.77 -2.76
CA GLY A 262 12.77 -15.90 -1.93
C GLY A 262 11.39 -15.73 -1.29
N ASP A 263 10.78 -14.55 -1.38
CA ASP A 263 9.44 -14.32 -0.88
C ASP A 263 8.37 -14.88 -1.83
N GLN A 264 7.37 -15.53 -1.23
CA GLN A 264 6.25 -16.15 -1.93
C GLN A 264 4.89 -15.58 -1.48
N ASP A 265 4.90 -14.39 -0.85
CA ASP A 265 3.68 -13.75 -0.34
C ASP A 265 2.72 -13.34 -1.45
N MET A 266 3.19 -13.21 -2.68
CA MET A 266 2.43 -12.73 -3.83
C MET A 266 2.25 -13.80 -4.90
N LEU A 267 2.17 -15.05 -4.45
CA LEU A 267 2.07 -16.22 -5.30
C LEU A 267 0.62 -16.70 -5.41
N VAL A 268 0.15 -16.85 -6.65
CA VAL A 268 -1.21 -17.28 -6.99
C VAL A 268 -1.16 -18.65 -7.62
N TYR A 269 -1.81 -19.65 -7.02
CA TYR A 269 -1.85 -21.02 -7.55
C TYR A 269 -3.02 -21.19 -8.53
N PRO A 270 -2.87 -22.05 -9.56
CA PRO A 270 -4.00 -22.47 -10.38
C PRO A 270 -5.04 -23.20 -9.51
N GLY A 271 -6.32 -23.16 -9.90
CA GLY A 271 -7.41 -23.81 -9.16
C GLY A 271 -8.64 -22.94 -9.00
N PHE A 272 -9.51 -23.32 -8.05
CA PHE A 272 -10.78 -22.63 -7.78
C PHE A 272 -10.82 -21.97 -6.39
N ASP A 273 -9.77 -22.14 -5.58
CA ASP A 273 -9.72 -21.62 -4.22
C ASP A 273 -9.73 -20.08 -4.20
N PRO A 274 -10.51 -19.44 -3.31
CA PRO A 274 -10.56 -18.00 -3.21
C PRO A 274 -9.27 -17.42 -2.62
N TYR A 275 -8.91 -16.23 -3.08
CA TYR A 275 -7.78 -15.47 -2.57
C TYR A 275 -8.24 -14.13 -2.03
N ILE A 276 -7.49 -13.59 -1.08
CA ILE A 276 -7.59 -12.20 -0.66
C ILE A 276 -6.26 -11.54 -1.01
N LEU A 277 -6.28 -10.53 -1.87
CA LEU A 277 -5.15 -9.64 -2.06
C LEU A 277 -5.26 -8.52 -1.05
N GLU A 278 -4.39 -8.51 -0.05
CA GLU A 278 -4.29 -7.41 0.89
C GLU A 278 -3.23 -6.42 0.40
N VAL A 279 -3.59 -5.14 0.28
CA VAL A 279 -2.67 -4.03 0.02
C VAL A 279 -2.79 -3.03 1.17
N ARG A 280 -1.71 -2.89 1.95
CA ARG A 280 -1.67 -2.10 3.18
C ARG A 280 -0.68 -0.95 3.06
N MET A 281 -1.05 0.23 3.55
CA MET A 281 -0.18 1.41 3.69
C MET A 281 -0.19 1.94 5.12
N ASN A 282 0.93 2.49 5.60
CA ASN A 282 1.03 3.16 6.91
C ASN A 282 0.54 4.62 6.84
N LEU A 283 -0.68 4.87 6.40
CA LEU A 283 -1.19 6.25 6.31
C LEU A 283 -1.66 6.78 7.67
N LYS A 284 -2.55 6.04 8.34
CA LYS A 284 -3.19 6.46 9.59
C LYS A 284 -2.13 6.79 10.64
N GLU A 285 -1.41 5.79 11.12
CA GLU A 285 -0.49 5.91 12.26
C GLU A 285 0.65 6.91 12.00
N ASN A 286 0.87 7.36 10.76
CA ASN A 286 1.94 8.28 10.40
C ASN A 286 1.47 9.73 10.15
N LEU A 287 0.32 10.20 10.68
CA LEU A 287 -0.06 11.61 10.45
C LEU A 287 0.67 12.56 11.41
N MET A 288 1.40 13.52 10.85
CA MET A 288 2.27 14.45 11.59
C MET A 288 2.14 15.89 11.07
N ILE A 289 2.34 16.86 11.94
CA ILE A 289 2.41 18.29 11.60
C ILE A 289 3.82 18.62 11.14
N HIS A 290 3.90 19.29 9.99
CA HIS A 290 5.12 19.71 9.33
C HIS A 290 5.07 21.20 9.00
N SER A 291 6.23 21.83 8.78
CA SER A 291 6.28 23.20 8.28
C SER A 291 7.39 23.46 7.30
N TYR A 292 7.17 24.37 6.35
CA TYR A 292 8.20 24.75 5.39
C TYR A 292 8.01 26.19 4.93
N VAL A 293 9.06 26.80 4.37
CA VAL A 293 8.96 28.14 3.78
C VAL A 293 8.40 28.02 2.37
N SER A 294 7.23 28.60 2.15
CA SER A 294 6.56 28.54 0.85
C SER A 294 7.24 29.44 -0.19
N SER A 295 6.87 29.27 -1.46
CA SER A 295 7.36 30.12 -2.55
C SER A 295 6.95 31.60 -2.43
N ILE A 296 5.95 31.93 -1.60
CA ILE A 296 5.53 33.31 -1.33
C ILE A 296 6.20 33.90 -0.08
N GLY A 297 7.14 33.15 0.54
CA GLY A 297 7.96 33.60 1.67
C GLY A 297 7.32 33.43 3.05
N GLY A 298 6.08 32.96 3.13
CA GLY A 298 5.40 32.63 4.38
C GLY A 298 5.80 31.26 4.90
N VAL A 299 5.80 31.08 6.23
CA VAL A 299 5.87 29.75 6.84
C VAL A 299 4.51 29.08 6.69
N ARG A 300 4.50 27.95 5.99
CA ARG A 300 3.31 27.11 5.83
C ARG A 300 3.41 25.93 6.80
N THR A 301 2.36 25.70 7.57
CA THR A 301 2.20 24.51 8.42
C THR A 301 1.06 23.66 7.89
N LEU A 302 1.20 22.34 7.88
CA LEU A 302 0.18 21.39 7.38
C LEU A 302 0.30 20.03 8.06
N VAL A 303 -0.75 19.20 7.95
CA VAL A 303 -0.67 17.79 8.35
C VAL A 303 -0.21 16.94 7.16
N GLY A 304 0.94 16.28 7.28
CA GLY A 304 1.55 15.41 6.29
C GLY A 304 1.76 13.99 6.82
N ILE A 305 2.70 13.28 6.20
CA ILE A 305 3.15 11.95 6.63
C ILE A 305 4.39 12.12 7.50
N SER A 306 4.48 11.40 8.62
CA SER A 306 5.63 11.42 9.53
C SER A 306 6.89 11.10 8.73
N ASP A 307 7.98 11.78 9.07
CA ASP A 307 9.28 11.63 8.45
C ASP A 307 10.17 10.64 9.20
N TRP A 308 9.56 9.61 9.78
CA TRP A 308 10.20 8.51 10.53
C TRP A 308 11.46 7.93 9.88
N LYS A 309 11.54 7.98 8.56
CA LYS A 309 12.64 7.39 7.82
C LYS A 309 13.85 8.33 7.82
N PRO A 310 15.01 7.91 8.36
CA PRO A 310 16.17 8.82 8.51
C PRO A 310 16.71 9.44 7.21
N ASP A 311 16.53 8.78 6.06
CA ASP A 311 16.94 9.30 4.74
C ASP A 311 15.84 10.10 4.01
N SER A 312 14.71 10.33 4.67
CA SER A 312 13.58 11.17 4.24
C SER A 312 13.13 12.13 5.35
N ASP A 313 14.03 12.40 6.30
CA ASP A 313 13.93 13.41 7.35
C ASP A 313 13.82 14.78 6.70
N HIS A 314 12.74 15.49 6.98
CA HIS A 314 12.44 16.77 6.37
C HIS A 314 12.96 17.92 7.26
N LYS A 315 13.45 19.00 6.65
CA LYS A 315 14.12 20.14 7.30
C LYS A 315 13.71 21.47 6.69
N GLY A 316 12.40 21.65 6.52
CA GLY A 316 11.79 22.83 5.90
C GLY A 316 11.74 22.81 4.38
N GLU A 317 12.00 21.68 3.71
CA GLU A 317 11.81 21.51 2.27
C GLU A 317 10.34 21.26 1.87
N SER A 318 9.86 21.79 0.74
CA SER A 318 8.48 21.50 0.32
C SER A 318 8.22 20.03 -0.05
N ASP A 319 9.27 19.25 -0.37
CA ASP A 319 9.20 17.84 -0.72
C ASP A 319 9.40 16.99 0.56
N MET A 320 8.56 15.98 0.76
CA MET A 320 8.37 15.25 2.03
C MET A 320 8.13 13.74 1.80
N GLY A 321 8.51 13.25 0.63
CA GLY A 321 8.22 11.90 0.16
C GLY A 321 9.17 10.82 0.69
N GLY A 322 8.78 9.57 0.47
CA GLY A 322 9.56 8.39 0.85
C GLY A 322 9.15 7.74 2.18
N ASN A 323 8.24 8.36 2.92
CA ASN A 323 7.78 7.89 4.22
C ASN A 323 6.50 7.04 4.19
N LEU A 324 5.77 7.06 3.06
CA LEU A 324 4.61 6.19 2.85
C LEU A 324 5.08 4.88 2.23
N LEU A 325 4.86 3.78 2.94
CA LEU A 325 5.16 2.43 2.50
C LEU A 325 3.87 1.73 2.09
N ILE A 326 4.00 0.79 1.16
CA ILE A 326 2.97 -0.22 0.95
C ILE A 326 3.56 -1.62 1.11
N ARG A 327 2.72 -2.56 1.56
CA ARG A 327 2.98 -3.99 1.46
C ARG A 327 1.77 -4.67 0.85
N SER A 328 2.02 -5.61 -0.04
CA SER A 328 0.98 -6.51 -0.54
C SER A 328 1.29 -7.96 -0.25
N ARG A 329 0.23 -8.73 -0.02
CA ARG A 329 0.28 -10.18 0.13
C ARG A 329 -1.02 -10.82 -0.33
N ILE A 330 -0.89 -12.03 -0.87
CA ILE A 330 -1.98 -12.94 -1.17
C ILE A 330 -2.22 -13.80 0.06
N ILE A 331 -3.43 -13.70 0.60
CA ILE A 331 -3.94 -14.53 1.66
C ILE A 331 -4.79 -15.63 1.02
N ARG A 332 -4.45 -16.86 1.40
CA ARG A 332 -5.14 -18.12 1.13
C ARG A 332 -5.96 -18.56 2.35
N PRO A 333 -7.26 -18.23 2.44
CA PRO A 333 -8.07 -18.54 3.61
C PRO A 333 -8.17 -20.04 3.93
N GLU A 334 -7.96 -20.90 2.93
CA GLU A 334 -8.02 -22.36 3.02
C GLU A 334 -6.85 -22.96 3.80
N ILE A 335 -5.68 -22.31 3.83
CA ILE A 335 -4.50 -22.76 4.60
C ILE A 335 -4.08 -21.78 5.71
N ALA A 336 -4.73 -20.63 5.81
CA ALA A 336 -4.34 -19.62 6.79
C ALA A 336 -4.78 -20.00 8.22
N SER A 337 -3.90 -19.70 9.17
CA SER A 337 -4.11 -19.82 10.61
C SER A 337 -4.32 -18.45 11.25
N SER A 338 -4.63 -18.44 12.54
CA SER A 338 -4.50 -17.25 13.39
C SER A 338 -3.28 -17.38 14.31
N LEU A 339 -2.69 -16.24 14.67
CA LEU A 339 -1.58 -16.14 15.61
C LEU A 339 -2.06 -15.41 16.87
N THR A 340 -1.81 -15.98 18.03
CA THR A 340 -2.03 -15.34 19.32
C THR A 340 -0.69 -15.14 20.01
N VAL A 341 -0.35 -13.88 20.28
CA VAL A 341 0.86 -13.51 21.01
C VAL A 341 0.51 -13.26 22.47
N LEU A 342 1.23 -13.91 23.37
CA LEU A 342 1.02 -13.85 24.81
C LEU A 342 2.14 -13.07 25.50
N GLY A 343 1.80 -12.41 26.61
CA GLY A 343 2.76 -11.76 27.51
C GLY A 343 2.91 -10.24 27.34
N GLY A 344 2.04 -9.60 26.57
CA GLY A 344 2.01 -8.15 26.41
C GLY A 344 1.36 -7.40 27.57
N THR A 345 1.68 -6.11 27.69
CA THR A 345 0.91 -5.13 28.44
C THR A 345 0.31 -4.12 27.46
N ALA A 346 -0.92 -3.67 27.69
CA ALA A 346 -1.63 -2.86 26.69
C ALA A 346 -0.89 -1.54 26.46
N SER A 347 -0.60 -1.22 25.19
CA SER A 347 0.26 -0.11 24.82
C SER A 347 -0.19 0.52 23.50
N THR A 348 -0.14 1.85 23.44
CA THR A 348 -0.49 2.63 22.24
C THR A 348 0.71 2.93 21.36
N THR A 349 1.93 2.65 21.83
CA THR A 349 3.18 2.92 21.11
C THR A 349 3.92 1.66 20.69
N HIS A 350 3.45 0.49 21.11
CA HIS A 350 4.08 -0.79 20.81
C HIS A 350 3.19 -1.65 19.93
N TYR A 351 3.84 -2.37 19.01
CA TYR A 351 3.23 -3.27 18.04
C TYR A 351 3.95 -4.62 18.05
N TYR A 352 3.17 -5.67 17.84
CA TYR A 352 3.73 -6.93 17.36
C TYR A 352 3.82 -6.88 15.84
N GLY A 353 5.02 -7.12 15.31
CA GLY A 353 5.29 -7.23 13.88
C GLY A 353 5.79 -8.62 13.52
N VAL A 354 5.11 -9.28 12.59
CA VAL A 354 5.52 -10.57 12.01
C VAL A 354 6.24 -10.31 10.70
N TYR A 355 7.44 -10.86 10.57
CA TYR A 355 8.23 -10.83 9.34
C TYR A 355 8.68 -12.25 8.99
N ARG A 356 8.99 -12.50 7.72
CA ARG A 356 9.67 -13.75 7.35
C ARG A 356 11.08 -13.77 7.93
N LEU A 357 11.60 -14.96 8.20
CA LEU A 357 12.96 -15.10 8.75
C LEU A 357 14.03 -14.56 7.78
N SER A 358 13.77 -14.64 6.48
CA SER A 358 14.65 -14.14 5.41
C SER A 358 14.59 -12.63 5.18
N GLU A 359 13.57 -11.94 5.71
CA GLU A 359 13.40 -10.51 5.45
C GLU A 359 14.51 -9.69 6.11
N THR A 360 15.13 -8.83 5.30
CA THR A 360 16.14 -7.85 5.72
C THR A 360 15.53 -6.44 5.84
N ASP A 361 16.25 -5.48 6.41
CA ASP A 361 15.86 -4.05 6.46
C ASP A 361 14.46 -3.76 7.05
N ILE A 362 14.08 -4.53 8.08
CA ILE A 362 12.77 -4.46 8.76
C ILE A 362 12.33 -3.07 9.22
N SER A 363 13.27 -2.17 9.52
CA SER A 363 12.98 -0.81 9.95
C SER A 363 12.40 0.05 8.83
N THR A 364 12.53 -0.36 7.57
CA THR A 364 12.05 0.40 6.41
C THR A 364 10.90 -0.29 5.68
N ARG A 365 10.23 -1.23 6.36
CA ARG A 365 9.22 -2.10 5.75
C ARG A 365 8.06 -2.35 6.67
N LEU A 366 6.88 -2.45 6.07
CA LEU A 366 5.70 -2.89 6.80
C LEU A 366 5.83 -4.39 7.13
N PRO A 367 5.51 -4.82 8.36
CA PRO A 367 5.43 -6.23 8.71
C PRO A 367 4.44 -6.98 7.82
N LEU A 368 4.63 -8.29 7.62
CA LEU A 368 3.64 -9.14 6.97
C LEU A 368 2.30 -9.07 7.71
N ILE A 369 2.36 -9.14 9.04
CA ILE A 369 1.22 -8.97 9.93
C ILE A 369 1.62 -8.05 11.07
N ALA A 370 0.78 -7.09 11.41
CA ALA A 370 1.02 -6.18 12.52
C ALA A 370 -0.25 -5.96 13.34
N SER A 371 -0.09 -5.82 14.65
CA SER A 371 -1.18 -5.42 15.55
C SER A 371 -0.59 -4.66 16.75
N PRO A 372 -1.24 -3.59 17.24
CA PRO A 372 -0.82 -2.95 18.48
C PRO A 372 -0.90 -3.94 19.64
N VAL A 373 -0.09 -3.74 20.68
CA VAL A 373 -0.12 -4.62 21.85
C VAL A 373 -1.40 -4.36 22.65
N GLN A 374 -2.36 -5.29 22.59
CA GLN A 374 -3.70 -5.11 23.17
C GLN A 374 -3.80 -5.51 24.66
N GLY A 375 -2.72 -6.04 25.22
CA GLY A 375 -2.67 -6.58 26.59
C GLY A 375 -2.06 -7.97 26.64
N ALA A 376 -2.49 -8.77 27.61
CA ALA A 376 -1.92 -10.09 27.90
C ALA A 376 -1.98 -11.07 26.72
N SER A 377 -2.92 -10.87 25.80
CA SER A 377 -3.10 -11.64 24.58
C SER A 377 -3.44 -10.70 23.43
N THR A 378 -2.73 -10.83 22.30
CA THR A 378 -2.99 -10.08 21.05
C THR A 378 -3.19 -11.07 19.91
N LYS A 379 -4.34 -10.98 19.23
CA LYS A 379 -4.70 -11.91 18.15
C LYS A 379 -4.53 -11.26 16.78
N MET A 380 -3.85 -11.98 15.90
CA MET A 380 -3.56 -11.62 14.52
C MET A 380 -4.15 -12.66 13.57
N LYS A 381 -4.68 -12.21 12.44
CA LYS A 381 -5.38 -13.06 11.46
C LYS A 381 -4.49 -13.36 10.26
N TYR A 382 -4.79 -14.47 9.61
CA TYR A 382 -4.25 -14.86 8.32
C TYR A 382 -2.72 -14.95 8.27
N ILE A 383 -2.17 -15.90 9.02
CA ILE A 383 -0.77 -16.32 8.88
C ILE A 383 -0.69 -17.65 8.12
N HIS A 384 0.19 -17.74 7.14
CA HIS A 384 0.42 -18.96 6.38
C HIS A 384 1.41 -19.88 7.08
N PRO A 385 1.49 -21.16 6.68
CA PRO A 385 2.59 -22.02 7.07
C PRO A 385 3.94 -21.44 6.69
N GLY A 386 4.93 -21.60 7.57
CA GLY A 386 6.28 -21.08 7.35
C GLY A 386 7.02 -20.77 8.65
N GLU A 387 8.26 -20.32 8.49
CA GLU A 387 9.10 -19.84 9.60
C GLU A 387 9.14 -18.32 9.62
N TYR A 388 8.92 -17.76 10.81
CA TYR A 388 8.75 -16.33 11.00
C TYR A 388 9.53 -15.83 12.20
N ARG A 389 9.88 -14.55 12.15
CA ARG A 389 10.33 -13.76 13.30
C ARG A 389 9.19 -12.89 13.77
N LEU A 390 8.94 -12.91 15.07
CA LEU A 390 7.99 -12.04 15.75
C LEU A 390 8.78 -10.99 16.52
N LEU A 391 8.46 -9.72 16.27
CA LEU A 391 9.11 -8.59 16.91
C LEU A 391 8.10 -7.83 17.77
N CYS A 392 8.55 -7.38 18.93
CA CYS A 392 7.94 -6.29 19.69
C CYS A 392 8.68 -5.02 19.26
N ILE A 393 7.99 -4.13 18.56
CA ILE A 393 8.51 -2.91 17.96
C ILE A 393 7.75 -1.72 18.52
N GLY A 394 8.46 -0.65 18.88
CA GLY A 394 7.89 0.53 19.49
C GLY A 394 8.25 1.82 18.75
N ASP A 395 7.32 2.76 18.77
CA ASP A 395 7.53 4.17 18.44
C ASP A 395 8.16 4.86 19.67
N LEU A 396 9.50 4.81 19.76
CA LEU A 396 10.25 5.19 20.97
C LEU A 396 11.33 6.23 20.72
N ALA A 397 11.94 6.23 19.53
CA ALA A 397 13.07 7.10 19.24
C ALA A 397 12.60 8.51 18.84
N ARG A 398 11.67 8.59 17.89
CA ARG A 398 11.13 9.86 17.36
C ARG A 398 9.76 10.21 17.93
N VAL A 399 8.96 9.21 18.32
CA VAL A 399 7.58 9.42 18.80
C VAL A 399 6.76 10.16 17.75
N ASP A 400 6.75 9.61 16.53
CA ASP A 400 6.13 10.18 15.34
C ASP A 400 4.99 9.32 14.75
N GLY A 401 4.65 8.25 15.44
CA GLY A 401 3.59 7.30 15.10
C GLY A 401 4.03 6.09 14.30
N TYR A 402 5.25 6.08 13.75
CA TYR A 402 5.82 4.87 13.16
C TYR A 402 6.58 4.04 14.22
N PRO A 403 6.41 2.72 14.29
CA PRO A 403 7.15 1.88 15.24
C PRO A 403 8.39 1.25 14.58
N GLU A 404 9.56 1.87 14.74
CA GLU A 404 10.83 1.39 14.18
C GLU A 404 11.81 0.78 15.21
N THR A 405 11.57 0.97 16.51
CA THR A 405 12.52 0.52 17.55
C THR A 405 12.23 -0.92 17.97
N VAL A 406 13.11 -1.86 17.64
CA VAL A 406 12.99 -3.26 18.09
C VAL A 406 13.30 -3.34 19.58
N VAL A 407 12.31 -3.75 20.37
CA VAL A 407 12.43 -3.94 21.82
C VAL A 407 12.82 -5.38 22.14
N ARG A 408 12.13 -6.35 21.53
CA ARG A 408 12.34 -7.79 21.73
C ARG A 408 12.00 -8.57 20.46
N GLU A 409 12.54 -9.77 20.35
CA GLU A 409 12.27 -10.67 19.24
C GLU A 409 12.19 -12.14 19.68
N THR A 410 11.50 -12.95 18.88
CA THR A 410 11.52 -14.41 18.94
C THR A 410 11.27 -15.01 17.56
N VAL A 411 11.55 -16.28 17.38
CA VAL A 411 11.29 -17.03 16.14
C VAL A 411 10.23 -18.09 16.43
N PHE A 412 9.35 -18.33 15.45
CA PHE A 412 8.31 -19.34 15.56
C PHE A 412 7.98 -19.95 14.19
N THR A 413 7.34 -21.12 14.22
CA THR A 413 6.95 -21.85 13.01
C THR A 413 5.44 -22.06 13.00
N VAL A 414 4.83 -21.84 11.84
CA VAL A 414 3.44 -22.20 11.56
C VAL A 414 3.46 -23.49 10.73
N PRO A 415 2.86 -24.59 11.21
CA PRO A 415 2.90 -25.88 10.50
C PRO A 415 2.03 -25.90 9.23
N GLU A 416 2.38 -26.73 8.25
CA GLU A 416 1.65 -26.84 6.96
C GLU A 416 0.21 -27.32 7.09
N ASN A 417 -0.07 -28.20 8.07
CA ASN A 417 -1.39 -28.78 8.29
C ASN A 417 -2.20 -28.02 9.36
N ALA A 418 -2.03 -26.70 9.44
CA ALA A 418 -2.64 -25.87 10.46
C ALA A 418 -3.87 -25.05 9.98
N PRO A 419 -4.63 -25.41 8.94
CA PRO A 419 -5.67 -24.52 8.41
C PRO A 419 -6.70 -24.21 9.50
N ARG A 420 -7.02 -22.91 9.67
CA ARG A 420 -7.97 -22.41 10.67
C ARG A 420 -7.60 -22.75 12.12
N SER A 421 -6.35 -23.12 12.38
CA SER A 421 -5.85 -23.33 13.74
C SER A 421 -5.38 -22.02 14.39
N GLU A 422 -5.11 -22.09 15.69
CA GLU A 422 -4.50 -21.00 16.45
C GLU A 422 -3.09 -21.41 16.87
N VAL A 423 -2.10 -20.64 16.40
CA VAL A 423 -0.70 -20.76 16.82
C VAL A 423 -0.46 -19.79 17.96
N GLN A 424 0.14 -20.27 19.05
CA GLN A 424 0.46 -19.42 20.21
C GLN A 424 1.95 -19.21 20.33
N VAL A 425 2.36 -17.97 20.56
CA VAL A 425 3.75 -17.58 20.74
C VAL A 425 3.87 -16.66 21.94
N ASN A 426 4.85 -16.92 22.81
CA ASN A 426 5.15 -16.04 23.94
C ASN A 426 6.18 -15.01 23.51
N LEU A 427 5.83 -13.73 23.60
CA LEU A 427 6.77 -12.63 23.47
C LEU A 427 6.27 -11.49 24.35
N SER A 428 6.99 -11.21 25.43
CA SER A 428 6.61 -10.12 26.31
C SER A 428 6.89 -8.78 25.64
N CYS A 429 5.93 -7.85 25.67
CA CYS A 429 6.04 -6.51 25.10
C CYS A 429 5.40 -5.50 26.07
N PRO A 430 5.99 -4.31 26.28
CA PRO A 430 5.42 -3.28 27.14
C PRO A 430 4.02 -2.83 26.75
#